data_AF-A0A2G2ZG94-F1
#
_entry.id   AF-A0A2G2ZG94-F1
#
_cell.length_a   1.000
_cell.length_b   1.000
_cell.length_c   1.000
_cell.angle_alpha   90.00
_cell.angle_beta   90.00
_cell.angle_gamma   90.00
#
_symmetry.space_group_name_H-M   'P 1'
#
loop_
_entity.id
_entity.type
_entity.pdbx_description
1 polymer ?
#
loop_
_entity_poly.entity_id
_entity_poly.type
_entity_poly.pdbx_seq_one_letter_code
_entity_poly.pdbx_strand_id
1 'polypeptide(L)'
;MSSHDSKYFSTTKKGEIPELKEELNSQYKDKRKDVKKMIVVMAVGKNVSSLFTDVVNCMQTENVELKKLVYLYLINYAKSQPDLAILAINTFVKDSQDPNPLIRDLVDDNPYVCKTTTICVAKLYEINIELVEDRGFLNALKGLISENNPLVAANVVTALTKIQESSSKPIFEITSHTLSKLLTALNESKDVVLAEKPVISDDSNQLDPTLLEKLLSNIATLSSVYHKPPEAFITHGKTTQKTEDEEYADAGEL
;
A
#
# COMPACT_ATOMS: atom_id res chain seq x y z
N MET A 1 31.72 16.24 -10.71
CA MET A 1 30.46 15.55 -10.35
C MET A 1 30.72 14.70 -9.12
N SER A 2 29.90 14.86 -8.09
CA SER A 2 30.15 14.43 -6.71
C SER A 2 30.11 12.90 -6.54
N SER A 3 31.05 12.37 -5.77
CA SER A 3 31.40 10.95 -5.61
C SER A 3 30.56 10.23 -4.53
N HIS A 4 29.30 10.62 -4.32
CA HIS A 4 28.53 10.22 -3.12
C HIS A 4 27.47 9.11 -3.31
N ASP A 5 27.12 8.72 -4.54
CA ASP A 5 25.99 7.80 -4.77
C ASP A 5 26.37 6.31 -4.91
N SER A 6 27.66 5.98 -5.00
CA SER A 6 28.15 4.63 -5.33
C SER A 6 28.07 3.61 -4.18
N LYS A 7 27.58 3.99 -2.99
CA LYS A 7 27.76 3.23 -1.75
C LYS A 7 26.53 2.42 -1.28
N TYR A 8 25.50 2.30 -2.11
CA TYR A 8 24.26 1.59 -1.77
C TYR A 8 24.16 0.17 -2.35
N PHE A 9 25.09 -0.23 -3.23
CA PHE A 9 25.03 -1.50 -3.94
C PHE A 9 26.23 -2.40 -3.57
N SER A 10 26.18 -2.97 -2.37
CA SER A 10 27.14 -3.99 -1.93
C SER A 10 26.39 -5.30 -1.63
N THR A 11 26.47 -6.21 -2.60
CA THR A 11 26.54 -7.67 -2.44
C THR A 11 25.89 -8.34 -1.20
N THR A 12 24.72 -8.90 -1.48
CA THR A 12 23.98 -9.97 -0.81
C THR A 12 24.85 -10.98 -0.05
N LYS A 13 24.90 -10.90 1.29
CA LYS A 13 25.48 -11.94 2.16
C LYS A 13 24.49 -12.45 3.22
N LYS A 14 24.66 -13.71 3.59
CA LYS A 14 23.96 -14.45 4.65
C LYS A 14 24.31 -13.78 5.99
N GLY A 15 23.53 -12.79 6.41
CA GLY A 15 23.83 -11.88 7.52
C GLY A 15 23.07 -10.53 7.47
N GLU A 16 22.51 -10.16 6.32
CA GLU A 16 21.83 -8.87 6.11
C GLU A 16 20.66 -8.58 7.07
N ILE A 17 19.83 -9.58 7.43
CA ILE A 17 18.62 -9.31 8.24
C ILE A 17 18.97 -8.90 9.68
N PRO A 18 19.86 -9.62 10.42
CA PRO A 18 20.37 -9.15 11.70
C PRO A 18 21.04 -7.78 11.64
N GLU A 19 21.86 -7.52 10.62
CA GLU A 19 22.52 -6.23 10.43
C GLU A 19 21.50 -5.10 10.22
N LEU A 20 20.49 -5.31 9.35
CA LEU A 20 19.40 -4.36 9.14
C LEU A 20 18.61 -4.11 10.43
N LYS A 21 18.44 -5.13 11.27
CA LYS A 21 17.79 -4.97 12.58
C LYS A 21 18.58 -4.05 13.50
N GLU A 22 19.89 -4.22 13.57
CA GLU A 22 20.76 -3.32 14.34
C GLU A 22 20.75 -1.89 13.78
N GLU A 23 20.77 -1.76 12.45
CA GLU A 23 20.72 -0.47 11.77
C GLU A 23 19.40 0.29 12.03
N LEU A 24 18.25 -0.40 11.94
CA LEU A 24 16.92 0.20 12.19
C LEU A 24 16.73 0.67 13.64
N ASN A 25 17.37 0.00 14.59
CA ASN A 25 17.33 0.35 16.01
C ASN A 25 18.38 1.40 16.43
N SER A 26 19.32 1.75 15.54
CA SER A 26 20.31 2.78 15.82
C SER A 26 19.67 4.15 15.99
N GLN A 27 20.04 4.83 17.08
CA GLN A 27 19.52 6.17 17.43
C GLN A 27 20.25 7.31 16.68
N TYR A 28 21.45 7.03 16.15
CA TYR A 28 22.37 8.04 15.62
C TYR A 28 22.48 8.04 14.08
N LYS A 29 21.66 7.26 13.37
CA LYS A 29 21.75 7.09 11.92
C LYS A 29 20.47 7.56 11.21
N ASP A 30 20.62 8.01 9.97
CA ASP A 30 19.50 8.31 9.08
C ASP A 30 18.70 7.03 8.78
N LYS A 31 17.63 6.81 9.54
CA LYS A 31 16.74 5.65 9.40
C LYS A 31 16.17 5.50 7.99
N ARG A 32 16.09 6.58 7.20
CA ARG A 32 15.61 6.52 5.82
C ARG A 32 16.48 5.62 4.95
N LYS A 33 17.80 5.69 5.12
CA LYS A 33 18.72 4.84 4.37
C LYS A 33 18.47 3.36 4.66
N ASP A 34 18.25 3.04 5.92
CA ASP A 34 18.15 1.65 6.38
C ASP A 34 16.78 1.05 6.02
N VAL A 35 15.70 1.83 6.13
CA VAL A 35 14.38 1.42 5.62
C VAL A 35 14.40 1.26 4.09
N LYS A 36 15.09 2.14 3.34
CA LYS A 36 15.26 1.96 1.88
C LYS A 36 15.97 0.66 1.53
N LYS A 37 17.07 0.33 2.22
CA LYS A 37 17.76 -0.96 2.03
C LYS A 37 16.81 -2.14 2.31
N MET A 38 16.05 -2.08 3.41
CA MET A 38 15.07 -3.11 3.73
C MET A 38 14.01 -3.27 2.63
N ILE A 39 13.50 -2.17 2.06
CA ILE A 39 12.55 -2.23 0.93
C ILE A 39 13.19 -2.87 -0.31
N VAL A 40 14.45 -2.61 -0.59
CA VAL A 40 15.19 -3.29 -1.68
C VAL A 40 15.30 -4.79 -1.40
N VAL A 41 15.63 -5.18 -0.17
CA VAL A 41 15.70 -6.59 0.24
C VAL A 41 14.33 -7.28 0.11
N MET A 42 13.26 -6.60 0.49
CA MET A 42 11.88 -7.05 0.30
C MET A 42 11.53 -7.20 -1.18
N ALA A 43 11.92 -6.26 -2.03
CA ALA A 43 11.66 -6.29 -3.48
C ALA A 43 12.39 -7.43 -4.20
N VAL A 44 13.53 -7.87 -3.67
CA VAL A 44 14.27 -9.06 -4.14
C VAL A 44 13.59 -10.37 -3.68
N GLY A 45 12.51 -10.30 -2.89
CA GLY A 45 11.71 -11.45 -2.46
C GLY A 45 12.22 -12.11 -1.19
N LYS A 46 13.18 -11.50 -0.47
CA LYS A 46 13.60 -12.03 0.83
C LYS A 46 12.57 -11.70 1.90
N ASN A 47 12.35 -12.67 2.79
CA ASN A 47 11.48 -12.48 3.94
C ASN A 47 12.16 -11.55 4.96
N VAL A 48 11.57 -10.37 5.17
CA VAL A 48 11.99 -9.37 6.17
C VAL A 48 11.01 -9.27 7.33
N SER A 49 10.06 -10.21 7.47
CA SER A 49 8.99 -10.19 8.46
C SER A 49 9.48 -10.15 9.92
N SER A 50 10.70 -10.62 10.18
CA SER A 50 11.33 -10.56 11.50
C SER A 50 11.68 -9.14 11.97
N LEU A 51 11.61 -8.15 11.07
CA LEU A 51 11.90 -6.73 11.35
C LEU A 51 10.64 -5.91 11.69
N PHE A 52 9.47 -6.54 11.76
CA PHE A 52 8.19 -5.82 11.84
C PHE A 52 8.13 -4.82 12.99
N THR A 53 8.51 -5.25 14.21
CA THR A 53 8.53 -4.37 15.40
C THR A 53 9.51 -3.22 15.24
N ASP A 54 10.68 -3.48 14.63
CA ASP A 54 11.72 -2.49 14.40
C ASP A 54 11.26 -1.41 13.40
N VAL A 55 10.52 -1.84 12.36
CA VAL A 55 9.94 -0.97 11.34
C VAL A 55 8.78 -0.13 11.89
N VAL A 56 7.90 -0.70 12.71
CA VAL A 56 6.81 0.05 13.37
C VAL A 56 7.36 1.14 14.28
N ASN A 57 8.47 0.89 14.99
CA ASN A 57 9.14 1.92 15.79
C ASN A 57 9.64 3.11 14.94
N CYS A 58 9.79 2.95 13.62
CA CYS A 58 10.17 4.02 12.70
C CYS A 58 8.97 4.82 12.17
N MET A 59 7.73 4.38 12.46
CA MET A 59 6.49 4.97 11.93
C MET A 59 6.15 6.33 12.54
N GLN A 60 6.56 6.58 13.79
CA GLN A 60 6.29 7.81 14.55
C GLN A 60 7.18 9.01 14.13
N THR A 61 7.60 9.05 12.88
CA THR A 61 8.41 10.11 12.30
C THR A 61 7.54 11.16 11.59
N GLU A 62 7.99 12.42 11.59
CA GLU A 62 7.38 13.50 10.80
C GLU A 62 7.87 13.49 9.34
N ASN A 63 8.88 12.67 9.02
CA ASN A 63 9.38 12.56 7.66
C ASN A 63 8.43 11.73 6.78
N VAL A 64 7.72 12.43 5.89
CA VAL A 64 6.75 11.86 4.93
C VAL A 64 7.36 10.75 4.07
N GLU A 65 8.60 10.92 3.58
CA GLU A 65 9.27 9.92 2.74
C GLU A 65 9.52 8.63 3.52
N LEU A 66 10.00 8.74 4.75
CA LEU A 66 10.21 7.58 5.62
C LEU A 66 8.89 6.89 5.98
N LYS A 67 7.85 7.67 6.28
CA LYS A 67 6.50 7.15 6.58
C LYS A 67 5.93 6.35 5.40
N LYS A 68 6.08 6.85 4.16
CA LYS A 68 5.70 6.12 2.93
C LYS A 68 6.38 4.75 2.82
N LEU A 69 7.67 4.67 3.12
CA LEU A 69 8.42 3.41 3.06
C LEU A 69 7.98 2.43 4.15
N VAL A 70 7.74 2.92 5.37
CA VAL A 70 7.20 2.11 6.48
C VAL A 70 5.81 1.58 6.11
N TYR A 71 4.95 2.41 5.51
CA TYR A 71 3.61 2.00 5.09
C TYR A 71 3.68 0.94 3.99
N LEU A 72 4.57 1.10 3.00
CA LEU A 72 4.81 0.11 1.96
C LEU A 72 5.21 -1.25 2.55
N TYR A 73 6.05 -1.27 3.58
CA TYR A 73 6.40 -2.50 4.30
C TYR A 73 5.17 -3.10 5.00
N LEU A 74 4.40 -2.28 5.74
CA LEU A 74 3.22 -2.74 6.48
C LEU A 74 2.16 -3.33 5.55
N ILE A 75 1.90 -2.73 4.39
CA ILE A 75 0.95 -3.27 3.40
C ILE A 75 1.35 -4.67 2.94
N ASN A 76 2.64 -4.94 2.77
CA ASN A 76 3.15 -6.23 2.30
C ASN A 76 3.12 -7.31 3.40
N TYR A 77 3.36 -6.96 4.66
CA TYR A 77 3.54 -7.95 5.74
C TYR A 77 2.41 -8.04 6.76
N ALA A 78 1.55 -7.02 6.90
CA ALA A 78 0.52 -6.99 7.94
C ALA A 78 -0.55 -8.09 7.77
N LYS A 79 -0.84 -8.53 6.54
CA LYS A 79 -1.72 -9.69 6.31
C LYS A 79 -1.14 -10.98 6.86
N SER A 80 0.18 -11.14 6.76
CA SER A 80 0.90 -12.32 7.22
C SER A 80 1.21 -12.27 8.72
N GLN A 81 1.19 -11.07 9.33
CA GLN A 81 1.46 -10.84 10.75
C GLN A 81 0.44 -9.87 11.37
N PRO A 82 -0.85 -10.28 11.49
CA PRO A 82 -1.90 -9.40 11.99
C PRO A 82 -1.66 -8.97 13.44
N ASP A 83 -1.07 -9.84 14.29
CA ASP A 83 -0.82 -9.55 15.71
C ASP A 83 0.19 -8.42 15.91
N LEU A 84 1.16 -8.27 15.00
CA LEU A 84 2.15 -7.19 15.07
C LEU A 84 1.65 -5.92 14.40
N ALA A 85 0.79 -6.04 13.38
CA ALA A 85 0.18 -4.90 12.68
C ALA A 85 -0.63 -3.99 13.63
N ILE A 86 -1.07 -4.54 14.76
CA ILE A 86 -1.79 -3.82 15.82
C ILE A 86 -0.99 -2.64 16.37
N LEU A 87 0.34 -2.79 16.44
CA LEU A 87 1.25 -1.75 16.94
C LEU A 87 1.23 -0.50 16.06
N ALA A 88 0.88 -0.62 14.77
CA ALA A 88 0.83 0.49 13.83
C ALA A 88 -0.50 1.29 13.90
N ILE A 89 -1.55 0.71 14.47
CA ILE A 89 -2.93 1.25 14.43
C ILE A 89 -3.00 2.63 15.08
N ASN A 90 -2.44 2.77 16.29
CA ASN A 90 -2.45 4.04 17.00
C ASN A 90 -1.73 5.14 16.23
N THR A 91 -0.68 4.79 15.49
CA THR A 91 0.03 5.73 14.65
C THR A 91 -0.75 6.08 13.40
N PHE A 92 -1.46 5.13 12.76
CA PHE A 92 -2.36 5.45 11.64
C PHE A 92 -3.46 6.43 12.02
N VAL A 93 -4.07 6.24 13.20
CA VAL A 93 -5.14 7.12 13.70
C VAL A 93 -4.60 8.51 14.03
N LYS A 94 -3.40 8.57 14.59
CA LYS A 94 -2.73 9.85 14.83
C LYS A 94 -2.42 10.55 13.50
N ASP A 95 -1.93 9.81 12.52
CA ASP A 95 -1.54 10.34 11.21
C ASP A 95 -2.76 10.79 10.38
N SER A 96 -3.93 10.16 10.52
CA SER A 96 -5.17 10.62 9.86
C SER A 96 -5.68 11.95 10.41
N GLN A 97 -5.32 12.28 11.66
CA GLN A 97 -5.66 13.53 12.33
C GLN A 97 -4.48 14.52 12.37
N ASP A 98 -3.44 14.27 11.58
CA ASP A 98 -2.23 15.09 11.62
C ASP A 98 -2.50 16.49 11.04
N PRO A 99 -1.97 17.57 11.67
CA PRO A 99 -2.07 18.93 11.14
C PRO A 99 -1.45 19.08 9.73
N ASN A 100 -0.48 18.24 9.37
CA ASN A 100 0.13 18.22 8.07
C ASN A 100 -0.75 17.48 7.05
N PRO A 101 -1.30 18.16 6.03
CA PRO A 101 -2.16 17.51 5.03
C PRO A 101 -1.43 16.39 4.30
N LEU A 102 -0.10 16.52 4.07
CA LEU A 102 0.69 15.49 3.41
C LEU A 102 0.85 14.22 4.23
N ILE A 103 0.61 14.23 5.55
CA ILE A 103 0.62 13.03 6.39
C ILE A 103 -0.77 12.40 6.42
N ARG A 104 -1.82 13.22 6.53
CA ARG A 104 -3.21 12.79 6.44
C ARG A 104 -3.51 12.09 5.11
N ASP A 105 -3.11 12.70 4.00
CA ASP A 105 -3.30 12.15 2.65
C ASP A 105 -2.62 10.77 2.49
N LEU A 106 -1.56 10.45 3.25
CA LEU A 106 -0.93 9.11 3.18
C LEU A 106 -1.80 8.00 3.74
N VAL A 107 -2.61 8.33 4.76
CA VAL A 107 -3.53 7.40 5.40
C VAL A 107 -4.81 7.32 4.57
N ASP A 108 -5.28 8.46 4.08
CA ASP A 108 -6.54 8.57 3.36
C ASP A 108 -6.44 8.11 1.90
N ASP A 109 -5.40 8.44 1.15
CA ASP A 109 -5.24 8.04 -0.26
C ASP A 109 -4.85 6.58 -0.46
N ASN A 110 -4.53 5.85 0.61
CA ASN A 110 -4.14 4.46 0.52
C ASN A 110 -5.23 3.50 1.05
N PRO A 111 -6.24 3.16 0.22
CA PRO A 111 -7.27 2.18 0.57
C PRO A 111 -6.72 0.86 1.10
N TYR A 112 -5.50 0.46 0.70
CA TYR A 112 -4.89 -0.77 1.20
C TYR A 112 -4.43 -0.65 2.64
N VAL A 113 -3.89 0.50 3.06
CA VAL A 113 -3.49 0.74 4.46
C VAL A 113 -4.72 0.71 5.35
N CYS A 114 -5.76 1.48 5.01
CA CYS A 114 -7.01 1.49 5.76
C CYS A 114 -7.66 0.10 5.79
N LYS A 115 -7.80 -0.57 4.64
CA LYS A 115 -8.35 -1.94 4.56
C LYS A 115 -7.56 -2.91 5.45
N THR A 116 -6.24 -2.80 5.45
CA THR A 116 -5.36 -3.68 6.24
C THR A 116 -5.53 -3.43 7.73
N THR A 117 -5.44 -2.17 8.18
CA THR A 117 -5.67 -1.77 9.58
C THR A 117 -7.04 -2.23 10.08
N THR A 118 -8.06 -2.01 9.26
CA THR A 118 -9.46 -2.33 9.55
C THR A 118 -9.69 -3.84 9.66
N ILE A 119 -9.11 -4.64 8.76
CA ILE A 119 -9.15 -6.11 8.85
C ILE A 119 -8.36 -6.60 10.08
N CYS A 120 -7.21 -5.99 10.39
CA CYS A 120 -6.41 -6.36 11.56
C CYS A 120 -7.15 -6.13 12.87
N VAL A 121 -7.82 -4.98 13.03
CA VAL A 121 -8.65 -4.72 14.23
C VAL A 121 -9.79 -5.73 14.35
N ALA A 122 -10.49 -6.04 13.24
CA ALA A 122 -11.57 -7.01 13.26
C ALA A 122 -11.09 -8.41 13.67
N LYS A 123 -9.98 -8.88 13.09
CA LYS A 123 -9.35 -10.15 13.47
C LYS A 123 -8.85 -10.14 14.92
N LEU A 124 -8.27 -9.04 15.37
CA LEU A 124 -7.82 -8.92 16.75
C LEU A 124 -8.99 -9.01 17.73
N TYR A 125 -10.14 -8.44 17.38
CA TYR A 125 -11.33 -8.54 18.21
C TYR A 125 -11.77 -10.01 18.40
N GLU A 126 -11.63 -10.85 17.36
CA GLU A 126 -11.88 -12.30 17.46
C GLU A 126 -10.88 -13.01 18.41
N ILE A 127 -9.66 -12.49 18.55
CA ILE A 127 -8.57 -13.11 19.35
C ILE A 127 -8.55 -12.60 20.79
N ASN A 128 -8.69 -11.29 20.99
CA ASN A 128 -8.54 -10.63 22.28
C ASN A 128 -9.40 -9.37 22.36
N ILE A 129 -10.66 -9.56 22.76
CA ILE A 129 -11.66 -8.50 22.90
C ILE A 129 -11.20 -7.41 23.90
N GLU A 130 -10.68 -7.81 25.06
CA GLU A 130 -10.25 -6.88 26.12
C GLU A 130 -9.18 -5.91 25.60
N LEU A 131 -8.18 -6.41 24.87
CA LEU A 131 -7.14 -5.57 24.29
C LEU A 131 -7.72 -4.53 23.32
N VAL A 132 -8.73 -4.88 22.51
CA VAL A 132 -9.31 -3.96 21.53
C VAL A 132 -10.15 -2.88 22.21
N GLU A 133 -10.90 -3.25 23.25
CA GLU A 133 -11.70 -2.33 24.05
C GLU A 133 -10.79 -1.40 24.87
N ASP A 134 -9.82 -1.93 25.62
CA ASP A 134 -8.95 -1.17 26.53
C ASP A 134 -7.99 -0.22 25.82
N ARG A 135 -7.49 -0.61 24.63
CA ARG A 135 -6.57 0.23 23.83
C ARG A 135 -7.30 1.32 23.05
N GLY A 136 -8.65 1.34 23.07
CA GLY A 136 -9.44 2.32 22.34
C GLY A 136 -9.46 2.13 20.82
N PHE A 137 -9.11 0.95 20.31
CA PHE A 137 -9.07 0.69 18.87
C PHE A 137 -10.44 0.83 18.20
N LEU A 138 -11.52 0.54 18.93
CA LEU A 138 -12.89 0.75 18.43
C LEU A 138 -13.19 2.23 18.21
N ASN A 139 -12.73 3.11 19.10
CA ASN A 139 -12.93 4.56 18.98
C ASN A 139 -12.10 5.12 17.81
N ALA A 140 -10.87 4.63 17.66
CA ALA A 140 -10.01 4.89 16.53
C ALA A 140 -10.67 4.52 15.18
N LEU A 141 -11.21 3.30 15.06
CA LEU A 141 -11.95 2.90 13.85
C LEU A 141 -13.15 3.80 13.60
N LYS A 142 -13.97 4.09 14.62
CA LYS A 142 -15.13 4.96 14.46
C LYS A 142 -14.75 6.36 13.95
N GLY A 143 -13.62 6.91 14.42
CA GLY A 143 -13.09 8.18 13.94
C GLY A 143 -12.77 8.18 12.44
N LEU A 144 -12.28 7.06 11.90
CA LEU A 144 -11.98 6.94 10.46
C LEU A 144 -13.22 7.00 9.56
N ILE A 145 -14.44 6.80 10.08
CA ILE A 145 -15.67 6.98 9.29
C ILE A 145 -15.99 8.46 9.05
N SER A 146 -15.55 9.33 9.97
CA SER A 146 -15.78 10.77 9.86
C SER A 146 -14.90 11.43 8.79
N GLU A 147 -13.86 10.76 8.32
CA GLU A 147 -12.92 11.24 7.31
C GLU A 147 -13.51 11.16 5.89
N ASN A 148 -13.15 12.13 5.04
CA ASN A 148 -13.79 12.39 3.73
C ASN A 148 -13.39 11.41 2.61
N ASN A 149 -13.20 10.12 2.90
CA ASN A 149 -12.89 9.11 1.89
C ASN A 149 -13.94 7.98 1.85
N PRO A 150 -14.71 7.84 0.74
CA PRO A 150 -15.73 6.82 0.59
C PRO A 150 -15.24 5.38 0.74
N LEU A 151 -14.05 5.09 0.22
CA LEU A 151 -13.45 3.76 0.24
C LEU A 151 -12.98 3.38 1.65
N VAL A 152 -12.42 4.36 2.39
CA VAL A 152 -12.04 4.21 3.80
C VAL A 152 -13.29 3.94 4.63
N ALA A 153 -14.34 4.77 4.49
CA ALA A 153 -15.60 4.60 5.21
C ALA A 153 -16.23 3.22 4.97
N ALA A 154 -16.27 2.74 3.72
CA ALA A 154 -16.79 1.42 3.39
C ALA A 154 -16.01 0.27 4.05
N ASN A 155 -14.68 0.34 4.04
CA ASN A 155 -13.84 -0.66 4.70
C ASN A 155 -14.10 -0.66 6.21
N VAL A 156 -14.13 0.51 6.84
CA VAL A 156 -14.31 0.65 8.30
C VAL A 156 -15.67 0.14 8.74
N VAL A 157 -16.75 0.50 8.03
CA VAL A 157 -18.09 -0.05 8.30
C VAL A 157 -18.09 -1.56 8.19
N THR A 158 -17.43 -2.13 7.19
CA THR A 158 -17.33 -3.60 7.03
C THR A 158 -16.70 -4.26 8.27
N ALA A 159 -15.60 -3.72 8.80
CA ALA A 159 -15.01 -4.27 10.03
C ALA A 159 -15.88 -4.05 11.25
N LEU A 160 -16.49 -2.88 11.42
CA LEU A 160 -17.35 -2.61 12.57
C LEU A 160 -18.58 -3.52 12.59
N THR A 161 -19.19 -3.78 11.43
CA THR A 161 -20.26 -4.79 11.30
C THR A 161 -19.77 -6.18 11.68
N LYS A 162 -18.59 -6.58 11.21
CA LYS A 162 -18.03 -7.88 11.55
C LYS A 162 -17.69 -8.02 13.05
N ILE A 163 -17.18 -6.95 13.66
CA ILE A 163 -16.95 -6.87 15.11
C ILE A 163 -18.27 -6.93 15.87
N GLN A 164 -19.31 -6.26 15.38
CA GLN A 164 -20.67 -6.28 15.96
C GLN A 164 -21.26 -7.70 15.97
N GLU A 165 -21.05 -8.49 14.92
CA GLU A 165 -21.49 -9.89 14.87
C GLU A 165 -20.83 -10.75 15.96
N SER A 166 -19.60 -10.41 16.35
CA SER A 166 -18.83 -11.13 17.37
C SER A 166 -19.02 -10.56 18.78
N SER A 167 -19.70 -9.41 18.91
CA SER A 167 -19.87 -8.68 20.17
C SER A 167 -21.29 -8.83 20.71
N SER A 168 -21.40 -9.03 22.02
CA SER A 168 -22.68 -9.00 22.74
C SER A 168 -23.17 -7.58 23.07
N LYS A 169 -22.32 -6.56 22.85
CA LYS A 169 -22.64 -5.13 23.05
C LYS A 169 -22.87 -4.44 21.70
N PRO A 170 -23.73 -3.41 21.63
CA PRO A 170 -23.81 -2.54 20.46
C PRO A 170 -22.51 -1.73 20.36
N ILE A 171 -21.64 -2.11 19.43
CA ILE A 171 -20.39 -1.44 19.10
C ILE A 171 -20.61 -0.43 17.99
N PHE A 172 -21.45 -0.74 17.00
CA PHE A 172 -21.70 0.13 15.86
C PHE A 172 -23.16 0.55 15.78
N GLU A 173 -23.46 1.74 16.32
CA GLU A 173 -24.75 2.40 16.13
C GLU A 173 -24.65 3.41 15.00
N ILE A 174 -25.54 3.29 14.01
CA ILE A 174 -25.60 4.21 12.89
C ILE A 174 -26.23 5.51 13.36
N THR A 175 -25.38 6.53 13.56
CA THR A 175 -25.84 7.89 13.88
C THR A 175 -26.25 8.65 12.62
N SER A 176 -27.05 9.72 12.76
CA SER A 176 -27.41 10.62 11.65
C SER A 176 -26.17 11.18 10.92
N HIS A 177 -25.10 11.51 11.67
CA HIS A 177 -23.84 11.98 11.11
C HIS A 177 -23.14 10.90 10.25
N THR A 178 -23.03 9.69 10.79
CA THR A 178 -22.46 8.54 10.07
C THR A 178 -23.25 8.20 8.82
N LEU A 179 -24.59 8.20 8.91
CA LEU A 179 -25.48 7.93 7.79
C LEU A 179 -25.34 8.96 6.68
N SER A 180 -25.27 10.25 7.03
CA SER A 180 -25.05 11.32 6.07
C SER A 180 -23.71 11.14 5.33
N LYS A 181 -22.64 10.77 6.03
CA LYS A 181 -21.31 10.54 5.43
C LYS A 181 -21.30 9.32 4.52
N LEU A 182 -21.93 8.22 4.94
CA LEU A 182 -22.06 7.03 4.09
C LEU A 182 -22.88 7.32 2.83
N LEU A 183 -23.92 8.15 2.94
CA LEU A 183 -24.70 8.56 1.78
C LEU A 183 -23.88 9.44 0.81
N THR A 184 -23.10 10.38 1.33
CA THR A 184 -22.14 11.16 0.52
C THR A 184 -21.12 10.24 -0.16
N ALA A 185 -20.55 9.30 0.58
CA ALA A 185 -19.61 8.32 0.07
C ALA A 185 -20.18 7.45 -1.06
N LEU A 186 -21.43 6.99 -0.91
CA LEU A 186 -22.14 6.22 -1.94
C LEU A 186 -22.40 7.06 -3.19
N ASN A 187 -22.72 8.34 -3.04
CA ASN A 187 -22.93 9.24 -4.17
C ASN A 187 -21.62 9.53 -4.92
N GLU A 188 -20.52 9.80 -4.21
CA GLU A 188 -19.18 9.99 -4.83
C GLU A 188 -18.69 8.70 -5.53
N SER A 189 -18.98 7.53 -4.94
CA SER A 189 -18.63 6.24 -5.56
C SER A 189 -19.45 5.96 -6.82
N LYS A 190 -20.68 6.46 -6.90
CA LYS A 190 -21.54 6.34 -8.08
C LYS A 190 -20.95 7.07 -9.28
N ASP A 191 -20.34 8.24 -9.07
CA ASP A 191 -19.69 9.01 -10.14
C ASP A 191 -18.43 8.31 -10.68
N VAL A 192 -17.70 7.57 -9.84
CA VAL A 192 -16.54 6.75 -10.28
C VAL A 192 -16.97 5.52 -11.07
N VAL A 193 -18.07 4.86 -10.66
CA VAL A 193 -18.58 3.64 -11.32
C VAL A 193 -19.38 3.96 -12.59
N LEU A 194 -20.04 5.12 -12.64
CA LEU A 194 -20.78 5.61 -13.80
C LEU A 194 -19.96 6.52 -14.72
N ALA A 195 -18.71 6.84 -14.36
CA ALA A 195 -17.80 7.51 -15.28
C ALA A 195 -17.72 6.69 -16.57
N GLU A 196 -17.91 7.35 -17.72
CA GLU A 196 -17.62 6.72 -19.00
C GLU A 196 -16.22 6.14 -18.93
N LYS A 197 -16.07 4.85 -19.28
CA LYS A 197 -14.77 4.20 -19.34
C LYS A 197 -13.84 5.13 -20.12
N PRO A 198 -12.74 5.61 -19.51
CA PRO A 198 -11.87 6.55 -20.20
C PRO A 198 -11.48 5.91 -21.52
N VAL A 199 -11.77 6.61 -22.62
CA VAL A 199 -11.30 6.19 -23.93
C VAL A 199 -9.78 6.21 -23.82
N ILE A 200 -9.17 5.03 -23.79
CA ILE A 200 -7.73 4.90 -23.95
C ILE A 200 -7.48 5.34 -25.39
N SER A 201 -7.22 6.63 -25.58
CA SER A 201 -6.72 7.15 -26.85
C SER A 201 -5.32 6.59 -27.01
N ASP A 202 -5.07 5.93 -28.13
CA ASP A 202 -3.73 5.49 -28.51
C ASP A 202 -2.90 6.72 -28.92
N ASP A 203 -2.46 7.47 -27.91
CA ASP A 203 -1.62 8.66 -28.08
C ASP A 203 -0.16 8.28 -28.39
N SER A 204 0.12 7.01 -28.74
CA SER A 204 1.45 6.53 -29.14
C SER A 204 2.04 7.36 -30.30
N ASN A 205 1.18 7.98 -31.11
CA ASN A 205 1.57 8.87 -32.21
C ASN A 205 1.72 10.35 -31.82
N GLN A 206 1.45 10.75 -30.56
CA GLN A 206 1.63 12.11 -30.04
C GLN A 206 2.76 12.25 -29.01
N LEU A 207 3.52 11.19 -28.76
CA LEU A 207 4.68 11.26 -27.89
C LEU A 207 5.78 12.10 -28.55
N ASP A 208 6.22 13.16 -27.88
CA ASP A 208 7.35 13.99 -28.32
C ASP A 208 8.56 13.10 -28.61
N PRO A 209 9.14 13.12 -29.83
CA PRO A 209 10.29 12.30 -30.19
C PRO A 209 11.46 12.43 -29.22
N THR A 210 11.60 13.60 -28.56
CA THR A 210 12.65 13.84 -27.58
C THR A 210 12.47 13.04 -26.28
N LEU A 211 11.24 12.66 -25.94
CA LEU A 211 10.93 11.79 -24.80
C LEU A 211 11.31 10.34 -25.09
N LEU A 212 11.07 9.86 -26.31
CA LEU A 212 11.49 8.52 -26.74
C LEU A 212 13.02 8.40 -26.75
N GLU A 213 13.73 9.42 -27.26
CA GLU A 213 15.19 9.50 -27.23
C GLU A 213 15.74 9.51 -25.79
N LYS A 214 15.11 10.29 -24.89
CA LYS A 214 15.46 10.28 -23.47
C LYS A 214 15.21 8.92 -22.82
N LEU A 215 14.11 8.25 -23.15
CA LEU A 215 13.79 6.94 -22.61
C LEU A 215 14.76 5.88 -23.11
N LEU A 216 15.07 5.87 -24.41
CA LEU A 216 16.06 4.99 -25.03
C LEU A 216 17.46 5.20 -24.44
N SER A 217 17.87 6.46 -24.24
CA SER A 217 19.15 6.80 -23.59
C SER A 217 19.22 6.28 -22.15
N ASN A 218 18.14 6.41 -21.39
CA ASN A 218 18.07 5.88 -20.02
C ASN A 218 18.06 4.35 -20.00
N ILE A 219 17.32 3.69 -20.89
CA ILE A 219 17.31 2.21 -21.02
C ILE A 219 18.69 1.70 -21.45
N ALA A 220 19.38 2.38 -22.37
CA ALA A 220 20.74 2.02 -22.79
C ALA A 220 21.75 2.18 -21.65
N THR A 221 21.62 3.26 -20.86
CA THR A 221 22.44 3.47 -19.66
C THR A 221 22.19 2.36 -18.63
N LEU A 222 20.93 2.01 -18.38
CA LEU A 222 20.56 0.90 -17.50
C LEU A 222 21.09 -0.44 -18.03
N SER A 223 20.96 -0.69 -19.33
CA SER A 223 21.44 -1.91 -20.00
C SER A 223 22.95 -2.10 -19.83
N SER A 224 23.72 -1.00 -19.96
CA SER A 224 25.17 -0.97 -19.73
C SER A 224 25.53 -1.22 -18.27
N VAL A 225 24.85 -0.55 -17.33
CA VAL A 225 25.08 -0.72 -15.88
C VAL A 225 24.78 -2.15 -15.42
N TYR A 226 23.69 -2.73 -15.91
CA TYR A 226 23.24 -4.05 -15.49
C TYR A 226 23.76 -5.21 -16.36
N HIS A 227 24.53 -4.93 -17.42
CA HIS A 227 25.00 -5.92 -18.40
C HIS A 227 23.85 -6.80 -18.92
N LYS A 228 22.70 -6.19 -19.18
CA LYS A 228 21.53 -6.87 -19.72
C LYS A 228 21.06 -6.13 -20.96
N PRO A 229 20.55 -6.84 -21.98
CA PRO A 229 20.10 -6.20 -23.20
C PRO A 229 18.79 -5.41 -22.95
N PRO A 230 18.53 -4.31 -23.67
CA PRO A 230 17.36 -3.44 -23.48
C PRO A 230 16.01 -4.18 -23.44
N GLU A 231 15.90 -5.25 -24.21
CA GLU A 231 14.69 -6.08 -24.33
C GLU A 231 14.35 -6.76 -23.01
N ALA A 232 15.34 -7.02 -22.15
CA ALA A 232 15.12 -7.57 -20.81
C ALA A 232 14.43 -6.57 -19.84
N PHE A 233 14.42 -5.28 -20.18
CA PHE A 233 13.75 -4.23 -19.39
C PHE A 233 12.35 -3.91 -19.90
N ILE A 234 12.00 -4.40 -21.10
CA ILE A 234 10.69 -4.22 -21.70
C ILE A 234 9.91 -5.52 -21.49
N THR A 235 9.23 -5.64 -20.35
CA THR A 235 8.24 -6.71 -20.17
C THR A 235 7.07 -6.43 -21.10
N HIS A 236 6.99 -7.14 -22.22
CA HIS A 236 5.78 -7.18 -23.03
C HIS A 236 4.63 -7.64 -22.13
N GLY A 237 3.77 -6.71 -21.72
CA GLY A 237 2.46 -7.06 -21.22
C GLY A 237 1.78 -7.87 -22.31
N LYS A 238 1.51 -9.15 -22.06
CA LYS A 238 0.68 -9.96 -22.96
C LYS A 238 -0.70 -9.29 -23.01
N THR A 239 -0.91 -8.45 -24.00
CA THR A 239 -2.24 -8.10 -24.49
C THR A 239 -2.84 -9.42 -24.95
N THR A 240 -3.72 -9.99 -24.14
CA THR A 240 -4.51 -11.16 -24.54
C THR A 240 -5.55 -10.62 -25.53
N GLN A 241 -5.16 -10.46 -26.79
CA GLN A 241 -6.14 -10.41 -27.87
C GLN A 241 -6.74 -11.80 -27.95
N LYS A 242 -7.96 -11.95 -27.42
CA LYS A 242 -8.88 -12.98 -27.89
C LYS A 242 -9.04 -12.74 -29.40
N THR A 243 -8.45 -13.61 -30.20
CA THR A 243 -8.94 -13.88 -31.55
C THR A 243 -10.28 -14.59 -31.38
N GLU A 244 -11.35 -13.80 -31.39
CA GLU A 244 -12.64 -14.26 -31.91
C GLU A 244 -12.53 -14.20 -33.44
N ASP A 245 -13.14 -15.18 -34.10
CA ASP A 245 -13.23 -15.40 -35.55
C ASP A 245 -12.16 -16.33 -36.14
N GLU A 246 -12.43 -17.64 -36.11
CA GLU A 246 -12.34 -18.57 -37.26
C GLU A 246 -12.62 -20.02 -36.79
N GLU A 247 -13.90 -20.40 -36.67
CA GLU A 247 -14.32 -21.78 -36.93
C GLU A 247 -15.82 -21.83 -37.25
N TYR A 248 -16.19 -22.70 -38.20
CA TYR A 248 -17.54 -22.99 -38.72
C TYR A 248 -18.04 -22.16 -39.91
N ALA A 249 -17.36 -22.35 -41.04
CA ALA A 249 -18.06 -22.57 -42.30
C ALA A 249 -17.48 -23.80 -43.02
N ASP A 250 -18.38 -24.70 -43.37
CA ASP A 250 -18.26 -25.74 -44.40
C ASP A 250 -17.73 -27.14 -44.02
N ALA A 251 -18.68 -28.00 -43.66
CA ALA A 251 -18.68 -29.40 -44.11
C ALA A 251 -20.13 -29.93 -44.05
N GLY A 252 -20.97 -29.43 -44.95
CA GLY A 252 -22.13 -30.17 -45.40
C GLY A 252 -21.83 -30.73 -46.77
N GLU A 253 -21.52 -32.03 -46.87
CA GLU A 253 -21.95 -32.87 -48.00
C GLU A 253 -21.62 -34.36 -47.75
N LEU A 254 -22.65 -35.17 -48.02
CA LEU A 254 -22.77 -36.64 -48.11
C LEU A 254 -23.18 -37.41 -46.85
#